data_AF-A0A949JDS2-F1
#
_entry.id   AF-A0A949JDS2-F1
#
_cell.length_a   1.000
_cell.length_b   1.000
_cell.length_c   1.000
_cell.angle_alpha   90.00
_cell.angle_beta   90.00
_cell.angle_gamma   90.00
#
_symmetry.space_group_name_H-M   'P 1'
#
loop_
_entity.id
_entity.type
_entity.pdbx_description
1 polymer ?
#
loop_
_entity_poly.entity_id
_entity_poly.type
_entity_poly.pdbx_seq_one_letter_code
_entity_poly.pdbx_strand_id
1 'polypeptide(L)'
;MKSIEEKLGYTPELRSTYTETSKVDEMSSQILEWTKLTGKTTEGPAAVSPCYESEKSKEEYYVVRHRWSIYQLTAGSFSEGMENLRRELPKNHWKITRDGPVDSISKQPQILAEHTRSNHTLVIEWHWKEPDPKDELIYVAVDSRCMKVPEGEEV
;
A
#
# COMPACT_ATOMS: atom_id res chain seq x y z
N MET A 1 -27.00 15.05 -4.98
CA MET A 1 -25.93 14.06 -4.72
C MET A 1 -24.61 14.75 -5.03
N LYS A 2 -23.58 14.62 -4.17
CA LYS A 2 -22.25 15.17 -4.44
C LYS A 2 -21.61 14.44 -5.64
N SER A 3 -20.88 15.17 -6.49
CA SER A 3 -20.07 14.59 -7.57
C SER A 3 -18.97 13.69 -6.99
N ILE A 4 -18.35 12.85 -7.82
CA ILE A 4 -17.24 11.99 -7.39
C ILE A 4 -16.04 12.84 -6.96
N GLU A 5 -15.75 13.93 -7.68
CA GLU A 5 -14.67 14.86 -7.33
C GLU A 5 -14.93 15.56 -5.99
N GLU A 6 -16.18 15.96 -5.70
CA GLU A 6 -16.57 16.54 -4.41
C GLU A 6 -16.46 15.53 -3.26
N LYS A 7 -16.62 14.22 -3.54
CA LYS A 7 -16.42 13.15 -2.54
C LYS A 7 -14.93 12.86 -2.33
N LEU A 8 -14.13 12.95 -3.37
CA LEU A 8 -12.68 12.70 -3.34
C LEU A 8 -11.89 13.89 -2.79
N GLY A 9 -12.40 15.12 -2.96
CA GLY A 9 -11.67 16.35 -2.66
C GLY A 9 -10.56 16.66 -3.67
N TYR A 10 -10.55 15.97 -4.81
CA TYR A 10 -9.61 16.16 -5.92
C TYR A 10 -10.22 15.65 -7.24
N THR A 11 -9.66 16.07 -8.38
CA THR A 11 -10.00 15.55 -9.71
C THR A 11 -9.13 14.33 -10.03
N PRO A 12 -9.70 13.13 -10.26
CA PRO A 12 -8.95 11.92 -10.61
C PRO A 12 -8.15 12.08 -11.90
N GLU A 13 -6.91 11.59 -11.89
CA GLU A 13 -6.09 11.52 -13.09
C GLU A 13 -6.64 10.45 -14.04
N LEU A 14 -6.54 10.71 -15.35
CA LEU A 14 -6.83 9.72 -16.38
C LEU A 14 -5.63 8.78 -16.51
N ARG A 15 -5.86 7.50 -16.26
CA ARG A 15 -4.84 6.46 -16.41
C ARG A 15 -5.49 5.10 -16.67
N SER A 16 -4.84 4.28 -17.50
CA SER A 16 -5.29 2.90 -17.75
C SER A 16 -5.04 2.02 -16.52
N THR A 17 -5.92 1.03 -16.34
CA THR A 17 -5.80 0.04 -15.25
C THR A 17 -4.47 -0.71 -15.32
N TYR A 18 -4.03 -1.08 -16.52
CA TYR A 18 -2.74 -1.73 -16.75
C TYR A 18 -1.55 -0.91 -16.26
N THR A 19 -1.45 0.36 -16.68
CA THR A 19 -0.32 1.22 -16.30
C THR A 19 -0.27 1.45 -14.79
N GLU A 20 -1.42 1.63 -14.14
CA GLU A 20 -1.45 1.83 -12.69
C GLU A 20 -1.16 0.53 -11.93
N THR A 21 -1.61 -0.62 -12.44
CA THR A 21 -1.31 -1.94 -11.86
C THR A 21 0.20 -2.21 -11.87
N SER A 22 0.85 -2.03 -13.03
CA SER A 22 2.30 -2.21 -13.13
C SER A 22 3.08 -1.26 -12.22
N LYS A 23 2.60 -0.03 -12.06
CA LYS A 23 3.23 0.96 -11.18
C LYS A 23 3.13 0.58 -9.71
N VAL A 24 1.97 0.11 -9.26
CA VAL A 24 1.79 -0.35 -7.87
C VAL A 24 2.65 -1.60 -7.62
N ASP A 25 2.72 -2.55 -8.56
CA ASP A 25 3.59 -3.72 -8.46
C ASP A 25 5.07 -3.32 -8.33
N GLU A 26 5.54 -2.36 -9.14
CA GLU A 26 6.92 -1.86 -9.08
C GLU A 26 7.21 -1.21 -7.72
N MET A 27 6.35 -0.26 -7.29
CA MET A 27 6.51 0.43 -6.02
C MET A 27 6.50 -0.56 -4.85
N SER A 28 5.62 -1.54 -4.90
CA SER A 28 5.49 -2.58 -3.87
C SER A 28 6.73 -3.49 -3.81
N SER A 29 7.26 -3.88 -4.96
CA SER A 29 8.50 -4.66 -5.05
C SER A 29 9.70 -3.90 -4.47
N GLN A 30 9.78 -2.59 -4.72
CA GLN A 30 10.80 -1.72 -4.13
C GLN A 30 10.67 -1.66 -2.59
N ILE A 31 9.44 -1.54 -2.05
CA ILE A 31 9.21 -1.59 -0.59
C ILE A 31 9.77 -2.88 0.00
N LEU A 32 9.47 -4.03 -0.62
CA LEU A 32 9.99 -5.33 -0.16
C LEU A 32 11.53 -5.34 -0.17
N GLU A 33 12.16 -4.85 -1.24
CA GLU A 33 13.61 -4.80 -1.35
C GLU A 33 14.25 -3.92 -0.27
N TRP A 34 13.62 -2.80 0.10
CA TRP A 34 14.11 -1.89 1.12
C TRP A 34 14.03 -2.45 2.53
N THR A 35 13.16 -3.43 2.79
CA THR A 35 13.16 -4.14 4.08
C THR A 35 14.49 -4.85 4.34
N LYS A 36 15.18 -5.29 3.27
CA LYS A 36 16.38 -6.16 3.32
C LYS A 36 16.16 -7.47 4.09
N LEU A 37 14.92 -7.94 4.15
CA LEU A 37 14.54 -9.19 4.76
C LEU A 37 14.53 -10.32 3.73
N THR A 38 14.78 -11.55 4.19
CA THR A 38 14.52 -12.76 3.40
C THR A 38 13.59 -13.66 4.21
N GLY A 39 12.50 -14.13 3.60
CA GLY A 39 11.47 -14.93 4.26
C GLY A 39 10.41 -15.37 3.26
N LYS A 40 9.29 -15.90 3.76
CA LYS A 40 8.11 -16.16 2.92
C LYS A 40 7.31 -14.89 2.70
N THR A 41 6.85 -14.70 1.48
CA THR A 41 5.94 -13.61 1.12
C THR A 41 4.60 -14.19 0.67
N THR A 42 3.51 -13.55 1.04
CA THR A 42 2.20 -13.89 0.43
C THR A 42 2.23 -13.59 -1.07
N GLU A 43 1.67 -14.49 -1.87
CA GLU A 43 1.64 -14.37 -3.33
C GLU A 43 0.41 -13.61 -3.83
N GLY A 44 0.55 -12.94 -4.98
CA GLY A 44 -0.54 -12.27 -5.68
C GLY A 44 -0.10 -10.91 -6.25
N PRO A 45 -0.53 -10.55 -7.46
CA PRO A 45 -0.25 -9.23 -8.05
C PRO A 45 -1.13 -8.14 -7.43
N ALA A 46 -0.79 -6.87 -7.72
CA ALA A 46 -1.71 -5.77 -7.52
C ALA A 46 -3.03 -6.01 -8.27
N ALA A 47 -4.14 -5.61 -7.65
CA ALA A 47 -5.48 -5.84 -8.18
C ALA A 47 -6.28 -4.54 -8.27
N VAL A 48 -7.03 -4.42 -9.36
CA VAL A 48 -7.99 -3.33 -9.59
C VAL A 48 -9.22 -3.55 -8.72
N SER A 49 -9.79 -2.47 -8.21
CA SER A 49 -11.04 -2.49 -7.45
C SER A 49 -11.83 -1.21 -7.69
N PRO A 50 -13.16 -1.24 -7.54
CA PRO A 50 -13.96 -0.02 -7.53
C PRO A 50 -13.56 0.91 -6.39
N CYS A 51 -13.58 2.21 -6.66
CA CYS A 51 -13.37 3.25 -5.65
C CYS A 51 -14.48 3.34 -4.61
N TYR A 52 -15.73 3.11 -5.04
CA TYR A 52 -16.93 3.22 -4.21
C TYR A 52 -17.95 2.14 -4.56
N GLU A 53 -18.74 1.72 -3.57
CA GLU A 53 -19.78 0.70 -3.73
C GLU A 53 -21.00 1.17 -4.57
N SER A 54 -21.14 2.47 -4.83
CA SER A 54 -22.30 3.02 -5.53
C SER A 54 -22.31 2.67 -7.03
N GLU A 55 -23.48 2.28 -7.55
CA GLU A 55 -23.64 1.59 -8.83
C GLU A 55 -23.18 2.37 -10.09
N LYS A 56 -23.07 3.70 -10.05
CA LYS A 56 -22.59 4.52 -11.19
C LYS A 56 -21.09 4.81 -11.19
N SER A 57 -20.36 4.55 -10.11
CA SER A 57 -18.91 4.74 -10.06
C SER A 57 -18.12 3.51 -10.52
N LYS A 58 -18.80 2.41 -10.85
CA LYS A 58 -18.18 1.10 -11.10
C LYS A 58 -17.45 0.99 -12.44
N GLU A 59 -17.83 1.78 -13.44
CA GLU A 59 -17.30 1.60 -14.81
C GLU A 59 -16.18 2.58 -15.15
N GLU A 60 -16.08 3.71 -14.45
CA GLU A 60 -15.11 4.76 -14.81
C GLU A 60 -14.01 5.00 -13.76
N TYR A 61 -14.21 4.62 -12.50
CA TYR A 61 -13.29 4.97 -11.41
C TYR A 61 -12.79 3.75 -10.65
N TYR A 62 -11.48 3.65 -10.56
CA TYR A 62 -10.82 2.50 -10.00
C TYR A 62 -9.68 2.89 -9.07
N VAL A 63 -9.31 1.95 -8.22
CA VAL A 63 -8.12 2.00 -7.38
C VAL A 63 -7.39 0.68 -7.54
N VAL A 64 -6.07 0.75 -7.62
CA VAL A 64 -5.19 -0.41 -7.63
C VAL A 64 -4.66 -0.60 -6.23
N ARG A 65 -4.68 -1.85 -5.77
CA ARG A 65 -4.26 -2.20 -4.42
C ARG A 65 -3.36 -3.41 -4.45
N HIS A 66 -2.27 -3.37 -3.70
CA HIS A 66 -1.41 -4.52 -3.48
C HIS A 66 -1.14 -4.71 -2.00
N ARG A 67 -1.54 -5.87 -1.49
CA ARG A 67 -1.39 -6.25 -0.09
C ARG A 67 -0.53 -7.50 -0.01
N TRP A 68 0.48 -7.46 0.83
CA TRP A 68 1.29 -8.62 1.09
C TRP A 68 1.86 -8.60 2.51
N SER A 69 2.28 -9.76 2.97
CA SER A 69 3.04 -9.91 4.20
C SER A 69 4.33 -10.66 3.94
N ILE A 70 5.40 -10.29 4.66
CA ILE A 70 6.60 -11.11 4.80
C ILE A 70 6.65 -11.71 6.21
N TYR A 71 6.95 -13.00 6.30
CA TYR A 71 6.93 -13.79 7.53
C TYR A 71 7.91 -14.96 7.43
N GLN A 72 8.12 -15.71 8.53
CA GLN A 72 9.06 -16.85 8.57
C GLN A 72 10.44 -16.48 8.00
N LEU A 73 11.07 -15.46 8.58
CA LEU A 73 12.35 -14.94 8.09
C LEU A 73 13.45 -16.01 8.14
N THR A 74 14.24 -16.06 7.08
CA THR A 74 15.47 -16.86 6.97
C THR A 74 16.73 -15.99 7.08
N ALA A 75 16.60 -14.66 6.92
CA ALA A 75 17.65 -13.69 7.16
C ALA A 75 17.08 -12.31 7.54
N GLY A 76 17.77 -11.61 8.44
CA GLY A 76 17.35 -10.32 9.02
C GLY A 76 16.36 -10.46 10.18
N SER A 77 15.92 -9.33 10.73
CA SER A 77 14.90 -9.25 11.77
C SER A 77 13.81 -8.24 11.41
N PHE A 78 12.57 -8.47 11.86
CA PHE A 78 11.46 -7.54 11.55
C PHE A 78 11.73 -6.11 12.06
N SER A 79 12.37 -5.96 13.22
CA SER A 79 12.80 -4.66 13.75
C SER A 79 13.75 -3.93 12.79
N GLU A 80 14.80 -4.62 12.31
CA GLU A 80 15.72 -4.04 11.32
C GLU A 80 15.01 -3.72 10.01
N GLY A 81 14.05 -4.55 9.58
CA GLY A 81 13.21 -4.29 8.42
C GLY A 81 12.44 -2.97 8.52
N MET A 82 11.80 -2.74 9.67
CA MET A 82 11.09 -1.48 9.96
C MET A 82 12.05 -0.28 10.01
N GLU A 83 13.23 -0.43 10.60
CA GLU A 83 14.26 0.63 10.61
C GLU A 83 14.79 0.95 9.22
N ASN A 84 15.03 -0.06 8.39
CA ASN A 84 15.46 0.11 7.01
C ASN A 84 14.41 0.91 6.22
N LEU A 85 13.13 0.56 6.37
CA LEU A 85 12.02 1.29 5.74
C LEU A 85 11.98 2.76 6.17
N ARG A 86 12.14 3.08 7.46
CA ARG A 86 12.21 4.47 7.94
C ARG A 86 13.31 5.29 7.26
N ARG A 87 14.45 4.66 6.93
CA ARG A 87 15.56 5.34 6.25
C ARG A 87 15.35 5.45 4.75
N GLU A 88 14.84 4.40 4.10
CA GLU A 88 14.76 4.34 2.64
C GLU A 88 13.54 5.08 2.09
N LEU A 89 12.41 5.09 2.79
CA LEU A 89 11.19 5.75 2.33
C LEU A 89 11.42 7.24 1.97
N PRO A 90 11.97 8.09 2.85
CA PRO A 90 12.19 9.50 2.53
C PRO A 90 13.16 9.75 1.37
N LYS A 91 14.13 8.85 1.17
CA LYS A 91 15.10 8.94 0.05
C LYS A 91 14.42 8.68 -1.30
N ASN A 92 13.35 7.90 -1.29
CA ASN A 92 12.63 7.45 -2.48
C ASN A 92 11.24 8.10 -2.58
N HIS A 93 11.17 9.40 -2.28
CA HIS A 93 9.96 10.22 -2.47
C HIS A 93 8.73 9.81 -1.65
N TRP A 94 8.88 8.97 -0.62
CA TRP A 94 7.81 8.70 0.33
C TRP A 94 7.91 9.62 1.54
N LYS A 95 6.88 10.43 1.76
CA LYS A 95 6.75 11.23 2.98
C LYS A 95 6.05 10.39 4.04
N ILE A 96 6.74 10.07 5.13
CA ILE A 96 6.12 9.46 6.30
C ILE A 96 5.17 10.48 6.94
N THR A 97 3.89 10.14 7.00
CA THR A 97 2.83 10.97 7.57
C THR A 97 2.51 10.57 9.02
N ARG A 98 2.79 9.32 9.39
CA ARG A 98 2.71 8.80 10.76
C ARG A 98 3.73 7.69 10.95
N ASP A 99 4.40 7.68 12.10
CA ASP A 99 5.25 6.58 12.56
C ASP A 99 4.98 6.41 14.06
N GLY A 100 4.43 5.26 14.43
CA GLY A 100 4.02 4.99 15.81
C GLY A 100 3.02 3.85 15.90
N PRO A 101 2.59 3.47 17.10
CA PRO A 101 1.66 2.37 17.27
C PRO A 101 0.33 2.65 16.58
N VAL A 102 -0.32 1.60 16.05
CA VAL A 102 -1.74 1.66 15.66
C VAL A 102 -2.58 2.08 16.86
N ASP A 103 -3.67 2.78 16.59
CA ASP A 103 -4.63 3.17 17.64
C ASP A 103 -5.55 1.99 17.99
N SER A 104 -4.94 0.95 18.56
CA SER A 104 -5.61 -0.29 18.94
C SER A 104 -5.01 -0.85 20.23
N ILE A 105 -5.70 -1.84 20.83
CA ILE A 105 -5.25 -2.51 22.05
C ILE A 105 -3.87 -3.15 21.88
N SER A 106 -3.54 -3.67 20.68
CA SER A 106 -2.26 -4.34 20.42
C SER A 106 -1.08 -3.38 20.28
N LYS A 107 -1.33 -2.08 20.04
CA LYS A 107 -0.30 -1.03 19.86
C LYS A 107 0.86 -1.43 18.93
N GLN A 108 0.55 -2.25 17.92
CA GLN A 108 1.52 -2.72 16.94
C GLN A 108 2.13 -1.53 16.16
N PRO A 109 3.44 -1.50 15.88
CA PRO A 109 4.10 -0.44 15.15
C PRO A 109 3.53 -0.29 13.74
N GLN A 110 3.28 0.96 13.35
CA GLN A 110 2.76 1.31 12.04
C GLN A 110 3.57 2.46 11.44
N ILE A 111 3.80 2.39 10.13
CA ILE A 111 4.26 3.50 9.31
C ILE A 111 3.17 3.78 8.27
N LEU A 112 2.72 5.04 8.22
CA LEU A 112 1.91 5.55 7.13
C LEU A 112 2.76 6.51 6.31
N ALA A 113 2.72 6.36 4.99
CA ALA A 113 3.43 7.25 4.08
C ALA A 113 2.61 7.56 2.83
N GLU A 114 2.95 8.68 2.20
CA GLU A 114 2.39 9.10 0.91
C GLU A 114 3.53 9.41 -0.07
N HIS A 115 3.43 8.88 -1.28
CA HIS A 115 4.41 9.13 -2.31
C HIS A 115 4.22 10.54 -2.88
N THR A 116 5.22 11.41 -2.68
CA THR A 116 5.16 12.85 -2.96
C THR A 116 4.93 13.22 -4.42
N ARG A 117 5.15 12.30 -5.37
CA ARG A 117 4.98 12.56 -6.81
C ARG A 117 3.71 11.98 -7.42
N SER A 118 3.21 10.88 -6.86
CA SER A 118 2.06 10.14 -7.42
C SER A 118 0.91 9.96 -6.45
N ASN A 119 1.06 10.48 -5.23
CA ASN A 119 0.10 10.43 -4.14
C ASN A 119 -0.39 9.02 -3.77
N HIS A 120 0.37 7.98 -4.15
CA HIS A 120 0.11 6.62 -3.70
C HIS A 120 0.28 6.57 -2.18
N THR A 121 -0.52 5.74 -1.52
CA THR A 121 -0.46 5.57 -0.08
C THR A 121 0.22 4.26 0.26
N LEU A 122 0.90 4.27 1.41
CA LEU A 122 1.60 3.13 1.95
C LEU A 122 1.22 2.97 3.41
N VAL A 123 0.80 1.76 3.75
CA VAL A 123 0.60 1.31 5.13
C VAL A 123 1.57 0.16 5.37
N ILE A 124 2.34 0.25 6.44
CA ILE A 124 3.21 -0.82 6.91
C ILE A 124 2.87 -1.09 8.35
N GLU A 125 2.58 -2.33 8.69
CA GLU A 125 2.25 -2.76 10.04
C GLU A 125 3.10 -3.96 10.43
N TRP A 126 3.71 -3.89 11.60
CA TRP A 126 4.44 -5.02 12.17
C TRP A 126 3.54 -5.73 13.18
N HIS A 127 3.08 -6.93 12.81
CA HIS A 127 2.19 -7.73 13.63
C HIS A 127 2.96 -8.85 14.33
N TRP A 128 2.56 -9.13 15.56
CA TRP A 128 2.89 -10.36 16.30
C TRP A 128 1.69 -10.75 17.17
N LYS A 129 1.60 -12.02 17.53
CA LYS A 129 0.66 -12.52 18.53
C LYS A 129 1.43 -13.04 19.73
N GLU A 130 1.13 -12.53 20.91
CA GLU A 130 1.61 -13.17 22.13
C GLU A 130 0.83 -14.47 22.40
N PRO A 131 1.48 -15.54 22.88
CA PRO A 131 2.90 -15.65 23.24
C PRO A 131 3.80 -16.22 22.12
N ASP A 132 3.30 -16.42 20.89
CA ASP A 132 4.05 -17.13 19.84
C ASP A 132 4.77 -16.18 18.87
N PRO A 133 6.11 -16.03 18.97
CA PRO A 133 6.89 -15.22 18.04
C PRO A 133 6.87 -15.75 16.60
N LYS A 134 6.37 -16.97 16.33
CA LYS A 134 6.29 -17.51 14.97
C LYS A 134 5.17 -16.88 14.12
N ASP A 135 4.23 -16.20 14.76
CA ASP A 135 3.12 -15.48 14.11
C ASP A 135 3.50 -14.04 13.73
N GLU A 136 4.78 -13.69 13.86
CA GLU A 136 5.30 -12.39 13.53
C GLU A 136 5.42 -12.18 12.01
N LEU A 137 4.96 -11.01 11.56
CA LEU A 137 5.01 -10.62 10.16
C LEU A 137 5.06 -9.10 10.00
N ILE A 138 5.59 -8.64 8.86
CA ILE A 138 5.34 -7.28 8.38
C ILE A 138 4.29 -7.37 7.29
N TYR A 139 3.18 -6.67 7.49
CA TYR A 139 2.14 -6.43 6.49
C TYR A 139 2.40 -5.11 5.77
N VAL A 140 2.20 -5.10 4.47
CA VAL A 140 2.34 -3.92 3.61
C VAL A 140 1.10 -3.80 2.73
N ALA A 141 0.57 -2.58 2.63
CA ALA A 141 -0.43 -2.21 1.63
C ALA A 141 0.07 -0.99 0.85
N VAL A 142 0.19 -1.14 -0.46
CA VAL A 142 0.43 -0.06 -1.42
C VAL A 142 -0.86 0.14 -2.21
N ASP A 143 -1.45 1.32 -2.10
CA ASP A 143 -2.67 1.65 -2.81
C ASP A 143 -2.44 2.88 -3.70
N SER A 144 -3.00 2.86 -4.91
CA SER A 144 -3.13 4.08 -5.71
C SER A 144 -4.17 5.01 -5.07
N ARG A 145 -4.23 6.25 -5.56
CA ARG A 145 -5.46 7.04 -5.41
C ARG A 145 -6.56 6.47 -6.30
N CYS A 146 -7.79 6.94 -6.09
CA CYS A 146 -8.83 6.77 -7.08
C CYS A 146 -8.46 7.49 -8.37
N MET A 147 -8.41 6.73 -9.45
CA MET A 147 -8.12 7.15 -10.82
C MET A 147 -9.37 7.03 -11.68
N LYS A 148 -9.35 7.67 -12.85
CA LYS A 148 -10.39 7.53 -13.87
C LYS A 148 -9.82 6.80 -15.08
N VAL A 149 -10.54 5.80 -15.62
CA VAL A 149 -10.14 5.16 -16.87
C VAL A 149 -10.31 6.13 -18.07
N PRO A 150 -9.43 6.07 -19.08
CA PRO A 150 -9.63 6.79 -20.34
C PRO A 150 -10.93 6.39 -21.03
N GLU A 151 -11.47 7.28 -21.86
CA GLU A 151 -12.66 6.98 -22.66
C GLU A 151 -12.40 5.79 -23.58
N GLY A 152 -13.30 4.80 -23.56
CA GLY A 152 -13.18 3.57 -24.35
C GLY A 152 -12.40 2.43 -23.67
N GLU A 153 -11.92 2.61 -22.44
CA GLU A 153 -11.38 1.55 -21.60
C GLU A 153 -12.36 1.16 -20.47
N GLU A 154 -12.34 -0.11 -20.07
CA GLU A 154 -13.15 -0.63 -18.95
C GLU A 154 -12.25 -0.96 -17.75
N VAL A 155 -12.86 -0.96 -16.55
CA VAL A 155 -12.21 -1.28 -15.27
C VAL A 155 -12.05 -2.77 -15.07
#